data_AF-A0A7W8VAM4-F1
#
_entry.id   AF-A0A7W8VAM4-F1
#
_cell.length_a   1.000
_cell.length_b   1.000
_cell.length_c   1.000
_cell.angle_alpha   90.00
_cell.angle_beta   90.00
_cell.angle_gamma   90.00
#
_symmetry.space_group_name_H-M   'P 1'
#
loop_
_entity.id
_entity.type
_entity.pdbx_description
1 polymer ?
#
loop_
_entity_poly.entity_id
_entity_poly.type
_entity_poly.pdbx_seq_one_letter_code
_entity_poly.pdbx_strand_id
1 'polypeptide(L)' 'MRTLLIHGARAVLAHHKPLAEPLQRLLPRRPFNVVVVALANKMARTIWALLAHGRTYQTGYAGHPA' A
#
# COMPACT_ATOMS: atom_id res chain seq x y z
N MET A 1 13.89 -5.11 -7.48
CA MET A 1 13.00 -4.24 -6.65
C MET A 1 11.50 -4.50 -6.87
N ARG A 2 10.99 -4.58 -8.11
CA ARG A 2 9.55 -4.82 -8.39
C ARG A 2 8.98 -6.09 -7.73
N THR A 3 9.78 -7.14 -7.64
CA THR A 3 9.41 -8.45 -7.05
C THR A 3 9.28 -8.43 -5.53
N LEU A 4 10.06 -7.61 -4.84
CA LEU A 4 10.01 -7.43 -3.38
C LEU A 4 8.70 -6.79 -2.95
N LEU A 5 8.26 -5.76 -3.68
CA LEU A 5 6.98 -5.08 -3.41
C LEU A 5 5.78 -6.00 -3.65
N ILE A 6 5.85 -6.87 -4.67
CA ILE A 6 4.78 -7.84 -4.94
C ILE A 6 4.74 -8.95 -3.87
N HIS A 7 5.89 -9.45 -3.43
CA HIS A 7 5.95 -10.41 -2.32
C HIS A 7 5.46 -9.79 -1.01
N GLY A 8 5.86 -8.56 -0.69
CA GLY A 8 5.37 -7.83 0.48
C GLY A 8 3.86 -7.58 0.44
N ALA A 9 3.33 -7.22 -0.74
CA ALA A 9 1.89 -7.06 -0.92
C ALA A 9 1.12 -8.38 -0.74
N ARG A 10 1.65 -9.51 -1.23
CA ARG A 10 1.07 -10.84 -0.96
C ARG A 10 1.13 -11.21 0.52
N ALA A 11 2.25 -10.96 1.20
CA ALA A 11 2.38 -11.20 2.63
C ALA A 11 1.39 -10.37 3.46
N VAL A 12 1.20 -9.09 3.12
CA VAL A 12 0.20 -8.22 3.78
C VAL A 12 -1.23 -8.68 3.55
N LEU A 13 -1.56 -9.17 2.33
CA LEU A 13 -2.87 -9.78 2.07
C LEU A 13 -3.05 -11.09 2.86
N ALA A 14 -2.01 -11.92 2.99
CA ALA A 14 -2.07 -13.17 3.73
C ALA A 14 -2.17 -12.97 5.26
N HIS A 15 -1.49 -11.96 5.80
CA HIS A 15 -1.44 -11.68 7.24
C HIS A 15 -2.62 -10.87 7.80
N HIS A 16 -3.69 -10.65 7.02
CA HIS A 16 -4.91 -9.98 7.49
C HIS A 16 -4.65 -8.65 8.24
N LYS A 17 -3.57 -7.93 7.89
CA LYS A 17 -3.41 -6.56 8.37
C LYS A 17 -4.58 -5.75 7.79
N PRO A 18 -5.26 -4.86 8.54
CA PRO A 18 -6.42 -4.13 8.03
C PRO A 18 -6.05 -3.46 6.72
N LEU A 19 -6.51 -4.06 5.62
CA LEU A 19 -6.36 -3.52 4.30
C LEU A 19 -7.12 -2.20 4.30
N ALA A 20 -6.57 -1.17 3.66
CA ALA A 20 -7.29 0.08 3.55
C ALA A 20 -8.71 -0.20 3.03
N GLU A 21 -9.72 0.41 3.65
CA GLU A 21 -11.16 0.27 3.33
C GLU A 21 -11.48 0.15 1.83
N PRO A 22 -10.84 0.94 0.93
CA PRO A 22 -11.06 0.81 -0.52
C PRO A 22 -10.62 -0.53 -1.11
N LEU A 23 -9.56 -1.14 -0.57
CA LEU A 23 -8.99 -2.38 -1.07
C LEU A 23 -9.86 -3.60 -0.70
N GLN A 24 -10.50 -3.57 0.47
CA GLN A 24 -11.44 -4.60 0.90
C GLN A 24 -12.69 -4.62 0.01
N ARG A 25 -13.19 -3.44 -0.40
CA ARG A 25 -14.31 -3.32 -1.34
C ARG A 25 -13.95 -3.74 -2.78
N LEU A 26 -12.67 -3.68 -3.15
CA LEU A 26 -12.19 -4.08 -4.47
C LEU A 26 -11.95 -5.58 -4.60
N LEU A 27 -11.62 -6.27 -3.50
CA LEU A 27 -11.35 -7.71 -3.49
C LEU A 27 -12.51 -8.58 -4.05
N PRO A 28 -13.80 -8.29 -3.78
CA PRO A 28 -14.90 -9.04 -4.40
C PRO A 28 -15.19 -8.63 -5.85
N ARG A 29 -14.64 -7.52 -6.35
CA ARG A 29 -14.96 -6.94 -7.67
C ARG A 29 -13.83 -7.07 -8.69
N ARG A 30 -12.61 -7.35 -8.25
CA ARG A 30 -11.40 -7.32 -9.08
C ARG A 30 -10.51 -8.54 -8.82
N PRO A 31 -9.79 -9.03 -9.86
CA PRO A 31 -8.88 -10.15 -9.70
C PRO A 31 -7.75 -9.81 -8.71
N PHE A 32 -7.37 -10.82 -7.91
CA PHE A 32 -6.38 -10.71 -6.82
C PHE A 32 -5.08 -10.00 -7.22
N ASN A 33 -4.58 -10.25 -8.44
CA ASN A 33 -3.35 -9.64 -8.94
C ASN A 33 -3.45 -8.10 -9.07
N VAL A 34 -4.63 -7.58 -9.41
CA VAL A 34 -4.86 -6.12 -9.48
C VAL A 34 -4.84 -5.52 -8.09
N VAL A 35 -5.36 -6.22 -7.09
CA VAL A 35 -5.33 -5.80 -5.68
C VAL A 35 -3.89 -5.75 -5.16
N VAL A 36 -3.09 -6.77 -5.46
CA VAL A 36 -1.66 -6.83 -5.10
C VAL A 36 -0.88 -5.67 -5.73
N VAL A 37 -1.10 -5.38 -7.02
CA VAL A 37 -0.44 -4.27 -7.72
C VAL A 37 -0.88 -2.92 -7.16
N ALA A 38 -2.17 -2.74 -6.85
CA ALA A 38 -2.68 -1.52 -6.24
C ALA A 38 -2.06 -1.26 -4.86
N LEU A 39 -1.92 -2.31 -4.04
CA LEU A 39 -1.24 -2.23 -2.75
C LEU A 39 0.24 -1.89 -2.91
N ALA A 40 0.93 -2.54 -3.83
CA ALA A 40 2.33 -2.24 -4.14
C ALA A 40 2.50 -0.79 -4.61
N ASN A 41 1.58 -0.28 -5.43
CA ASN A 41 1.59 1.12 -5.90
C ASN A 41 1.34 2.11 -4.74
N LYS A 42 0.43 1.80 -3.82
CA LYS A 42 0.23 2.59 -2.59
C LYS A 42 1.50 2.64 -1.75
N MET A 43 2.17 1.51 -1.54
CA MET A 43 3.45 1.47 -0.81
C MET A 43 4.53 2.26 -1.53
N ALA A 44 4.66 2.11 -2.85
CA ALA A 44 5.61 2.86 -3.66
C ALA A 44 5.37 4.38 -3.57
N ARG A 45 4.10 4.82 -3.57
CA ARG A 45 3.74 6.25 -3.38
C ARG A 45 4.12 6.73 -1.98
N THR A 46 3.89 5.94 -0.93
CA THR A 46 4.31 6.27 0.44
C THR A 46 5.84 6.39 0.52
N ILE A 47 6.58 5.42 -0.02
CA ILE A 47 8.05 5.46 -0.06
C ILE A 47 8.52 6.69 -0.85
N TRP A 48 7.93 6.97 -2.00
CA TRP A 48 8.26 8.14 -2.80
C TRP A 48 8.00 9.45 -2.05
N ALA A 49 6.88 9.58 -1.35
CA ALA A 49 6.58 10.76 -0.54
C ALA A 49 7.57 10.92 0.63
N LEU A 50 7.97 9.82 1.28
CA LEU A 50 9.00 9.87 2.32
C LEU A 50 10.34 10.32 1.77
N LEU A 51 10.75 9.78 0.62
CA LEU A 51 12.00 10.15 -0.06
C LEU A 51 11.97 11.60 -0.56
N ALA A 52 10.88 12.02 -1.20
CA ALA A 52 10.72 13.36 -1.77
C ALA A 52 10.65 14.45 -0.68
N HIS A 53 10.07 14.13 0.47
CA HIS A 53 9.95 15.08 1.58
C HIS A 53 11.01 14.89 2.67
N GLY A 54 11.92 13.92 2.54
CA GLY A 54 12.93 13.61 3.56
C GLY A 54 12.35 13.25 4.93
N ARG A 55 11.13 12.72 4.99
CA ARG A 55 10.39 12.49 6.25
C ARG A 55 10.52 11.06 6.74
N THR A 56 10.56 10.89 8.05
CA THR A 56 10.52 9.59 8.71
C THR A 56 9.10 9.01 8.67
N TYR A 57 9.00 7.69 8.48
CA TYR A 57 7.70 7.01 8.39
C TYR A 57 6.95 7.11 9.72
N GLN A 58 5.81 7.80 9.71
CA GLN A 58 4.89 7.88 10.86
C GLN A 58 3.64 7.07 10.58
N THR A 59 3.32 6.12 11.46
CA THR A 59 2.12 5.28 11.38
C THR A 59 0.87 6.10 11.73
N GLY A 60 0.28 6.76 10.74
CA GLY A 60 -0.90 7.62 10.91
C GLY A 60 -0.78 9.02 10.31
N TYR A 61 0.18 9.24 9.41
CA TYR A 61 0.32 10.51 8.70
C TYR A 61 -0.93 10.78 7.83
N ALA A 62 -1.94 11.43 8.43
CA ALA A 62 -2.98 12.14 7.72
C ALA A 62 -2.34 13.43 7.22
N GLY A 63 -2.20 13.57 5.89
CA GLY A 63 -1.64 14.78 5.30
C GLY A 63 -2.34 15.99 5.88
N HIS A 64 -1.61 16.80 6.63
CA HIS A 64 -2.11 18.08 7.12
C HIS A 64 -2.49 18.91 5.88
N PRO A 65 -3.78 19.28 5.70
CA PRO A 65 -4.15 20.21 4.66
C PRO A 65 -3.58 21.57 5.09
N ALA A 66 -2.56 22.03 4.37
CA ALA A 66 -2.16 23.43 4.41
C ALA A 66 -3.10 24.24 3.51
#